data_AF-A0A0P7UVT5-F1
#
_entry.id   AF-A0A0P7UVT5-F1
#
_cell.length_a   1.000
_cell.length_b   1.000
_cell.length_c   1.000
_cell.angle_alpha   90.00
_cell.angle_beta   90.00
_cell.angle_gamma   90.00
#
_symmetry.space_group_name_H-M   'P 1'
#
loop_
_entity.id
_entity.type
_entity.pdbx_description
1 polymer ?
#
loop_
_entity_poly.entity_id
_entity_poly.type
_entity_poly.pdbx_seq_one_letter_code
_entity_poly.pdbx_strand_id
1 'polypeptide(L)'
;GVKRPQCVLCQEIFSNECMKPSKRKCYVQQKHPSEAGKSTDYFTHQELARAKKPHATDAALLLATTMDVVRELLGEEAARKVDCVPLSDNNTVSSCIGDMANDITLQLLEQVQ
;
A
#
# COMPACT_ATOMS: atom_id res chain seq x y z
N GLY A 1 -5.08 27.06 -6.42
CA GLY A 1 -6.10 26.27 -7.12
C GLY A 1 -7.13 25.78 -6.13
N VAL A 2 -8.42 25.94 -6.40
CA VAL A 2 -9.50 25.53 -5.49
C VAL A 2 -9.67 24.01 -5.57
N LYS A 3 -9.51 23.29 -4.45
CA LYS A 3 -9.80 21.86 -4.39
C LYS A 3 -11.32 21.66 -4.51
N ARG A 4 -11.73 20.86 -5.49
CA ARG A 4 -13.14 20.50 -5.69
C ARG A 4 -13.40 19.11 -5.13
N PRO A 5 -14.55 18.90 -4.48
CA PRO A 5 -14.92 17.59 -3.97
C PRO A 5 -15.19 16.59 -5.08
N GLN A 6 -14.86 15.32 -4.85
CA GLN A 6 -15.02 14.22 -5.81
C GLN A 6 -15.71 13.01 -5.16
N CYS A 7 -16.51 12.27 -5.92
CA CYS A 7 -17.12 11.03 -5.47
C CYS A 7 -16.11 9.87 -5.51
N VAL A 8 -16.01 9.13 -4.42
CA VAL A 8 -15.13 7.97 -4.25
C VAL A 8 -15.57 6.75 -5.06
N LEU A 9 -16.86 6.67 -5.39
CA LEU A 9 -17.47 5.53 -6.08
C LEU A 9 -17.43 5.68 -7.61
N CYS A 10 -17.69 6.89 -8.12
CA CYS A 10 -17.83 7.17 -9.56
C CYS A 10 -16.94 8.29 -10.10
N GLN A 11 -16.13 8.94 -9.26
CA GLN A 11 -15.20 10.01 -9.62
C GLN A 11 -15.83 11.32 -10.15
N GLU A 12 -17.14 11.48 -10.00
CA GLU A 12 -17.82 12.74 -10.35
C GLU A 12 -17.32 13.90 -9.46
N ILE A 13 -16.91 15.01 -10.08
CA ILE A 13 -16.41 16.21 -9.39
C ILE A 13 -17.57 17.17 -9.16
N PHE A 14 -17.79 17.58 -7.92
CA PHE A 14 -18.88 18.47 -7.56
C PHE A 14 -18.41 19.92 -7.35
N SER A 15 -19.38 20.80 -7.17
CA SER A 15 -19.16 22.12 -6.58
C SER A 15 -19.02 21.98 -5.05
N ASN A 16 -18.32 22.92 -4.42
CA ASN A 16 -18.08 22.89 -2.96
C ASN A 16 -19.39 22.84 -2.14
N GLU A 17 -20.46 23.41 -2.68
CA GLU A 17 -21.82 23.34 -2.11
C GLU A 17 -22.37 21.92 -1.92
N CYS A 18 -21.87 20.93 -2.66
CA CYS A 18 -22.31 19.53 -2.57
C CYS A 18 -21.69 18.78 -1.37
N MET A 19 -20.77 19.39 -0.62
CA MET A 19 -20.19 18.80 0.59
C MET A 19 -21.08 18.89 1.82
N LYS A 20 -22.17 19.67 1.76
CA LYS A 20 -23.18 19.72 2.82
C LYS A 20 -23.68 18.29 3.10
N PRO A 21 -23.69 17.81 4.35
CA PRO A 21 -24.00 16.41 4.69
C PRO A 21 -25.31 15.92 4.07
N SER A 22 -26.34 16.78 4.07
CA SER A 22 -27.66 16.47 3.51
C SER A 22 -27.61 16.19 2.00
N LYS A 23 -26.83 16.97 1.24
CA LYS A 23 -26.68 16.79 -0.22
C LYS A 23 -25.83 15.58 -0.54
N ARG A 24 -24.75 15.35 0.22
CA ARG A 24 -23.89 14.18 0.03
C ARG A 24 -24.63 12.87 0.30
N LYS A 25 -25.43 12.83 1.38
CA LYS A 25 -26.29 11.68 1.71
C LYS A 25 -27.31 11.41 0.62
N CYS A 26 -27.99 12.46 0.14
CA CYS A 26 -28.98 12.36 -0.92
C CYS A 26 -28.34 11.88 -2.25
N TYR A 27 -27.15 12.39 -2.59
CA TYR A 27 -26.40 11.95 -3.75
C TYR A 27 -26.10 10.45 -3.71
N VAL A 28 -25.55 9.96 -2.59
CA VAL A 28 -25.26 8.53 -2.40
C VAL A 28 -26.56 7.72 -2.49
N GLN A 29 -27.64 8.16 -1.85
CA GLN A 29 -28.94 7.48 -1.94
C GLN A 29 -29.49 7.39 -3.36
N GLN A 30 -29.34 8.44 -4.18
CA GLN A 30 -29.88 8.47 -5.54
C GLN A 30 -29.00 7.75 -6.56
N LYS A 31 -27.68 7.94 -6.50
CA LYS A 31 -26.71 7.41 -7.48
C LYS A 31 -26.10 6.08 -7.08
N HIS A 32 -26.07 5.79 -5.77
CA HIS A 32 -25.43 4.61 -5.20
C HIS A 32 -26.32 3.96 -4.12
N PRO A 33 -27.55 3.52 -4.45
CA PRO A 33 -28.49 3.00 -3.46
C PRO A 33 -27.94 1.79 -2.69
N SER A 34 -27.13 0.94 -3.33
CA SER A 34 -26.46 -0.21 -2.68
C SER A 34 -25.42 0.19 -1.63
N GLU A 35 -24.92 1.43 -1.73
CA GLU A 35 -23.91 2.02 -0.87
C GLU A 35 -24.53 2.97 0.16
N ALA A 36 -25.84 3.18 0.07
CA ALA A 36 -26.59 4.01 0.98
C ALA A 36 -26.68 3.34 2.36
N GLY A 37 -26.11 3.99 3.38
CA GLY A 37 -26.12 3.48 4.75
C GLY A 37 -24.86 2.75 5.17
N LYS A 38 -23.86 2.61 4.30
CA LYS A 38 -22.53 2.13 4.71
C LYS A 38 -21.84 3.16 5.61
N SER A 39 -20.99 2.67 6.51
CA SER A 39 -20.23 3.49 7.45
C SER A 39 -19.21 4.37 6.73
N THR A 40 -18.70 5.39 7.42
CA THR A 40 -17.57 6.20 6.93
C THR A 40 -16.35 5.34 6.62
N ASP A 41 -16.09 4.31 7.42
CA ASP A 41 -14.94 3.42 7.28
C ASP A 41 -14.96 2.68 5.93
N TYR A 42 -16.15 2.25 5.49
CA TYR A 42 -16.31 1.65 4.16
C TYR A 42 -15.82 2.61 3.06
N PHE A 43 -16.22 3.87 3.11
CA PHE A 43 -15.80 4.86 2.10
C PHE A 43 -14.31 5.18 2.21
N THR A 44 -13.74 5.19 3.41
CA THR A 44 -12.29 5.34 3.63
C THR A 44 -11.51 4.17 3.04
N HIS A 45 -11.94 2.92 3.29
CA HIS A 45 -11.33 1.74 2.69
C HIS A 45 -11.47 1.74 1.17
N GLN A 46 -12.61 2.19 0.65
CA GLN A 46 -12.85 2.30 -0.79
C GLN A 46 -11.90 3.31 -1.45
N GLU A 47 -11.62 4.44 -0.79
CA GLU A 47 -10.63 5.42 -1.23
C GLU A 47 -9.22 4.86 -1.18
N LEU A 48 -8.85 4.19 -0.08
CA LEU A 48 -7.54 3.54 0.06
C LEU A 48 -7.31 2.45 -0.99
N ALA A 49 -8.32 1.62 -1.25
CA ALA A 49 -8.25 0.58 -2.27
C ALA A 49 -8.12 1.16 -3.69
N ARG A 50 -8.69 2.35 -3.93
CA ARG A 50 -8.61 3.04 -5.23
C ARG A 50 -7.31 3.83 -5.40
N ALA A 51 -6.77 4.38 -4.32
CA ALA A 51 -5.42 4.90 -4.28
C ALA A 51 -4.46 3.71 -4.36
N LYS A 52 -4.24 3.18 -5.58
CA LYS A 52 -3.33 2.06 -5.88
C LYS A 52 -1.88 2.35 -5.43
N LYS A 53 -1.64 2.30 -4.13
CA LYS A 53 -0.34 2.02 -3.53
C LYS A 53 -0.51 0.67 -2.82
N PRO A 54 0.09 -0.41 -3.35
CA PRO A 54 0.15 -1.64 -2.62
C PRO A 54 0.97 -1.39 -1.34
N HIS A 55 0.37 -1.68 -0.20
CA HIS A 55 1.06 -2.33 0.92
C HIS A 55 2.05 -1.52 1.79
N ALA A 56 1.84 -0.24 2.12
CA ALA A 56 2.81 0.48 2.96
C ALA A 56 2.29 1.69 3.77
N THR A 57 1.11 1.65 4.38
CA THR A 57 0.62 2.85 5.13
C THR A 57 0.65 2.68 6.64
N ASP A 58 0.48 1.47 7.17
CA ASP A 58 0.51 1.28 8.62
C ASP A 58 1.91 0.85 9.10
N ALA A 59 2.61 0.04 8.30
CA ALA A 59 3.97 -0.40 8.59
C ALA A 59 5.03 0.68 8.32
N ALA A 60 4.85 1.56 7.31
CA ALA A 60 5.87 2.54 6.93
C ALA A 60 5.98 3.70 7.93
N LEU A 61 4.86 4.12 8.56
CA LEU A 61 4.87 5.15 9.59
C LEU A 61 5.45 4.61 10.92
N LEU A 62 5.17 3.33 11.22
CA LEU A 62 5.82 2.61 12.32
C LEU A 62 7.31 2.38 12.05
N LEU A 63 7.72 2.11 10.81
CA LEU A 63 9.12 1.88 10.47
C LEU A 63 9.98 3.13 10.66
N ALA A 64 9.51 4.28 10.18
CA ALA A 64 10.24 5.54 10.26
C ALA A 64 10.54 5.93 11.73
N THR A 65 9.54 5.79 12.61
CA THR A 65 9.70 6.08 14.05
C THR A 65 10.53 5.02 14.77
N THR A 66 10.49 3.76 14.33
CA THR A 66 11.28 2.67 14.91
C THR A 66 12.76 2.76 14.52
N MET A 67 13.08 3.20 13.31
CA MET A 67 14.48 3.33 12.84
C MET A 67 15.26 4.40 13.61
N ASP A 68 14.63 5.52 13.97
CA ASP A 68 15.27 6.57 14.78
C ASP A 68 15.58 6.06 16.20
N VAL A 69 14.63 5.35 16.82
CA VAL A 69 14.82 4.74 18.14
C VAL A 69 15.87 3.62 18.10
N VAL A 70 15.90 2.80 17.05
CA VAL A 70 16.92 1.75 16.85
C VAL A 70 18.32 2.35 16.67
N ARG A 71 18.44 3.48 15.97
CA ARG A 71 19.72 4.18 15.78
C ARG A 71 20.25 4.75 17.09
N GLU A 72 19.37 5.31 17.92
CA GLU A 72 19.73 5.90 19.22
C GLU A 72 20.05 4.82 20.27
N LEU A 73 19.31 3.70 20.30
CA LEU A 73 19.46 2.67 21.34
C LEU A 73 20.50 1.58 21.02
N LEU A 74 20.69 1.24 19.74
CA LEU A 74 21.48 0.06 19.33
C LEU A 74 22.72 0.42 18.49
N GLY A 75 22.92 1.71 18.21
CA GLY A 75 24.02 2.22 17.40
C GLY A 75 23.86 1.95 15.90
N GLU A 76 24.65 2.66 15.08
CA GLU A 76 24.53 2.57 13.61
C GLU A 76 24.73 1.16 13.05
N GLU A 77 25.49 0.32 13.73
CA GLU A 77 25.80 -1.04 13.26
C GLU A 77 24.59 -1.98 13.32
N ALA A 78 23.73 -1.82 14.33
CA ALA A 78 22.47 -2.57 14.41
C ALA A 78 21.43 -2.01 13.44
N ALA A 79 21.38 -0.68 13.26
CA ALA A 79 20.51 -0.04 12.27
C ALA A 79 20.82 -0.51 10.84
N ARG A 80 22.11 -0.68 10.48
CA ARG A 80 22.54 -1.26 9.20
C ARG A 80 22.04 -2.70 8.98
N LYS A 81 21.96 -3.52 10.04
CA LYS A 81 21.43 -4.89 9.93
C LYS A 81 19.90 -4.91 9.80
N VAL A 82 19.20 -3.94 10.38
CA VAL A 82 17.75 -3.74 10.22
C VAL A 82 17.41 -3.21 8.82
N ASP A 83 18.27 -2.35 8.25
CA ASP A 83 18.20 -1.88 6.85
C ASP A 83 18.45 -3.00 5.83
N CYS A 84 19.09 -4.09 6.27
CA CYS A 84 19.29 -5.32 5.50
C CYS A 84 18.20 -6.39 5.74
N VAL A 85 17.12 -6.10 6.46
CA VAL A 85 15.92 -6.94 6.45
C VAL A 85 14.98 -6.37 5.38
N PRO A 86 15.01 -6.87 4.14
CA PRO A 86 14.12 -6.34 3.11
C PRO A 86 12.69 -6.61 3.56
N LEU A 87 11.89 -5.54 3.64
CA LEU A 87 10.44 -5.64 3.79
C LEU A 87 9.86 -6.17 2.48
N SER A 88 9.99 -7.49 2.29
CA SER A 88 9.35 -8.28 1.24
C SER A 88 9.27 -7.57 -0.12
N ASP A 89 10.42 -7.20 -0.67
CA ASP A 89 10.51 -7.02 -2.11
C ASP A 89 10.55 -8.40 -2.75
N ASN A 90 9.61 -8.60 -3.68
CA ASN A 90 9.42 -9.76 -4.56
C ASN A 90 10.72 -10.29 -5.23
N ASN A 91 11.83 -9.54 -5.14
CA ASN A 91 13.16 -9.94 -5.57
C ASN A 91 13.80 -11.07 -4.76
N THR A 92 13.34 -11.35 -3.53
CA THR A 92 13.90 -12.48 -2.77
C THR A 92 13.51 -13.82 -3.39
N VAL A 93 12.25 -13.96 -3.80
CA VAL A 93 11.75 -15.16 -4.48
C VAL A 93 12.36 -15.28 -5.89
N SER A 94 12.45 -14.17 -6.64
CA SER A 94 13.09 -14.18 -7.96
C SER A 94 14.59 -14.50 -7.90
N SER A 95 15.32 -14.02 -6.89
CA SER A 95 16.75 -14.37 -6.72
C SER A 95 16.90 -15.85 -6.35
N CYS A 96 16.11 -16.37 -5.40
CA CYS A 96 16.17 -17.79 -5.05
C CYS A 96 15.80 -18.71 -6.22
N ILE A 97 14.82 -18.33 -7.05
CA ILE A 97 14.48 -19.09 -8.27
C ILE A 97 15.63 -19.07 -9.27
N GLY A 98 16.31 -17.92 -9.45
CA GLY A 98 17.48 -17.81 -10.33
C GLY A 98 18.66 -18.65 -9.84
N ASP A 99 18.94 -18.61 -8.53
CA ASP A 99 20.03 -19.37 -7.91
C ASP A 99 19.76 -20.88 -7.99
N MET A 100 18.51 -21.32 -7.73
CA MET A 100 18.09 -22.70 -7.92
C MET A 100 18.15 -23.13 -9.39
N ALA A 101 17.74 -22.27 -10.33
CA ALA A 101 17.81 -22.58 -11.75
C ALA A 101 19.26 -22.74 -12.22
N ASN A 102 20.15 -21.87 -11.75
CA ASN A 102 21.58 -21.98 -12.05
C ASN A 102 22.20 -23.24 -11.44
N ASP A 103 21.87 -23.59 -10.20
CA ASP A 103 22.38 -24.81 -9.56
C ASP A 103 21.96 -26.08 -10.32
N ILE A 104 20.69 -26.16 -10.76
CA ILE A 104 20.21 -27.26 -11.61
C ILE A 104 20.99 -27.30 -12.93
N THR A 105 21.26 -26.15 -13.56
CA THR A 105 22.04 -26.12 -14.82
C THR A 105 23.49 -26.54 -14.63
N LEU A 106 24.11 -26.18 -13.50
CA LEU A 106 25.49 -26.55 -13.19
C LEU A 106 25.60 -28.05 -12.91
N GLN A 107 24.67 -28.64 -12.15
CA GLN A 107 24.64 -30.08 -11.89
C GLN A 107 24.46 -30.91 -13.17
N LEU A 108 23.69 -30.42 -14.15
CA LEU A 108 23.54 -31.07 -15.45
C LEU A 108 24.78 -30.94 -16.34
N LEU A 109 25.51 -29.83 -16.25
CA LEU A 109 26.77 -29.63 -16.99
C LEU A 109 27.89 -30.52 -16.44
N GLU A 110 27.94 -30.73 -15.13
CA GLU A 110 28.94 -31.60 -14.49
C GLU A 110 28.70 -33.10 -14.75
N GLN A 111 27.48 -33.52 -15.10
CA GLN A 111 27.15 -34.92 -15.41
C GLN A 111 27.27 -35.29 -16.90
N VAL A 112 27.51 -34.33 -17.79
CA VAL A 112 27.63 -34.54 -19.25
C VAL A 112 29.10 -34.57 -19.72
N GLN A 113 30.05 -34.60 -18.78
CA GLN A 113 31.49 -34.78 -19.03
C GLN A 113 31.97 -36.16 -18.59
#